data_AF-A0A852SWP3-F1
#
_entry.id   AF-A0A852SWP3-F1
#
_cell.length_a   1.000
_cell.length_b   1.000
_cell.length_c   1.000
_cell.angle_alpha   90.00
_cell.angle_beta   90.00
_cell.angle_gamma   90.00
#
_symmetry.space_group_name_H-M   'P 1'
#
loop_
_entity.id
_entity.type
_entity.pdbx_description
1 polymer ?
#
loop_
_entity_poly.entity_id
_entity_poly.type
_entity_poly.pdbx_seq_one_letter_code
_entity_poly.pdbx_strand_id
1 'polypeptide(L)'
;MRELEEGQQEEKAAARRRIDLAEEGVWAYRTRIHQVQEAFYALSAHQGVADDPGFRRELQRVSETSDENIRRAGRMIAELEEEYEELGRQHERDRETCIQEERQRR
;
A
#
# COMPACT_ATOMS: atom_id res chain seq x y z
N MET A 1 31.31 -7.32 -8.84
CA MET A 1 30.32 -8.29 -8.32
C MET A 1 29.80 -7.94 -6.94
N ARG A 2 30.62 -7.88 -5.88
CA ARG A 2 30.13 -7.64 -4.51
C ARG A 2 29.39 -6.30 -4.32
N GLU A 3 29.92 -5.20 -4.85
CA GLU A 3 29.28 -3.88 -4.77
C GLU A 3 27.93 -3.83 -5.53
N LEU A 4 27.83 -4.55 -6.66
CA LEU A 4 26.58 -4.67 -7.42
C LEU A 4 25.52 -5.43 -6.60
N GLU A 5 25.90 -6.58 -6.03
CA GLU A 5 25.00 -7.39 -5.21
C GLU A 5 24.56 -6.63 -3.95
N GLU A 6 25.47 -5.91 -3.28
CA GLU A 6 25.14 -5.09 -2.11
C GLU A 6 24.16 -3.96 -2.48
N GLY A 7 24.40 -3.23 -3.58
CA GLY A 7 23.50 -2.18 -4.05
C GLY A 7 22.10 -2.70 -4.42
N GLN A 8 22.02 -3.85 -5.10
CA GLN A 8 20.75 -4.51 -5.43
C GLN A 8 19.97 -4.93 -4.18
N GLN A 9 20.66 -5.44 -3.15
CA GLN A 9 20.01 -5.81 -1.88
C GLN A 9 19.48 -4.58 -1.14
N GLU A 10 20.23 -3.48 -1.11
CA GLU A 10 19.77 -2.23 -0.50
C GLU A 10 18.53 -1.66 -1.20
N GLU A 11 18.53 -1.68 -2.53
CA GLU A 11 17.41 -1.19 -3.34
C GLU A 11 16.15 -2.05 -3.13
N LYS A 12 16.28 -3.38 -3.14
CA LYS A 12 15.16 -4.30 -2.82
C LYS A 12 14.66 -4.08 -1.40
N ALA A 13 15.55 -3.92 -0.42
CA ALA A 13 15.16 -3.66 0.95
C ALA A 13 14.43 -2.31 1.09
N ALA A 14 14.84 -1.28 0.35
CA ALA A 14 14.17 0.01 0.33
C ALA A 14 12.77 -0.08 -0.30
N ALA A 15 12.65 -0.76 -1.45
CA ALA A 15 11.37 -0.98 -2.11
C ALA A 15 10.40 -1.77 -1.22
N ARG A 16 10.88 -2.85 -0.58
CA ARG A 16 10.06 -3.63 0.36
C ARG A 16 9.57 -2.80 1.54
N ARG A 17 10.45 -1.99 2.15
CA ARG A 17 10.05 -1.07 3.25
C ARG A 17 8.96 -0.09 2.82
N ARG A 18 8.97 0.39 1.57
CA ARG A 18 7.94 1.30 1.07
C ARG A 18 6.58 0.60 0.96
N ILE A 19 6.56 -0.67 0.53
CA ILE A 19 5.35 -1.49 0.48
C ILE A 19 4.81 -1.71 1.90
N ASP A 20 5.67 -2.18 2.83
CA ASP A 20 5.26 -2.46 4.21
C ASP A 20 4.68 -1.20 4.90
N LEU A 21 5.31 -0.03 4.72
CA LEU A 21 4.81 1.25 5.23
C LEU A 21 3.47 1.66 4.62
N ALA A 22 3.27 1.40 3.32
CA ALA A 22 2.00 1.68 2.66
C ALA A 22 0.88 0.78 3.18
N GLU A 23 1.14 -0.52 3.34
CA GLU A 23 0.21 -1.49 3.92
C GLU A 23 -0.19 -1.11 5.34
N GLU A 24 0.79 -0.78 6.20
CA GLU A 24 0.55 -0.33 7.56
C GLU A 24 -0.31 0.94 7.58
N GLY A 25 0.01 1.92 6.73
CA GLY A 25 -0.74 3.16 6.61
C GLY A 25 -2.21 2.94 6.21
N VAL A 26 -2.47 2.07 5.24
CA VAL A 26 -3.83 1.72 4.81
C VAL A 26 -4.58 1.00 5.91
N TRP A 27 -3.93 0.05 6.60
CA TRP A 27 -4.53 -0.67 7.71
C TRP A 27 -4.91 0.26 8.87
N ALA A 28 -4.00 1.17 9.23
CA ALA A 28 -4.23 2.18 10.26
C ALA A 28 -5.38 3.12 9.88
N TYR A 29 -5.41 3.60 8.63
CA TYR A 29 -6.49 4.45 8.11
C TYR A 29 -7.84 3.73 8.19
N ARG A 30 -7.94 2.49 7.71
CA ARG A 30 -9.16 1.69 7.76
C ARG A 30 -9.66 1.51 9.19
N THR A 31 -8.77 1.16 10.11
CA THR A 31 -9.10 1.00 11.53
C THR A 31 -9.65 2.31 12.11
N ARG A 32 -8.99 3.44 11.80
CA ARG A 32 -9.41 4.75 12.29
C ARG A 32 -10.77 5.18 11.74
N ILE A 33 -11.05 4.94 10.46
CA ILE A 33 -12.33 5.25 9.84
C ILE A 33 -13.46 4.44 10.48
N HIS A 34 -13.27 3.14 10.70
CA HIS A 34 -14.28 2.31 11.37
C HIS A 34 -14.59 2.82 12.79
N GLN A 35 -13.57 3.15 13.57
CA GLN A 35 -13.76 3.75 14.91
C GLN A 35 -14.55 5.06 14.85
N VAL A 36 -14.26 5.92 13.88
CA VAL A 36 -14.98 7.18 13.70
C VAL A 36 -16.44 6.93 13.30
N GLN A 37 -16.70 5.99 12.39
CA GLN A 37 -18.06 5.62 11.99
C GLN A 37 -18.88 5.10 13.17
N GLU A 38 -18.32 4.20 13.98
CA GLU A 38 -18.97 3.65 15.17
C GLU A 38 -19.28 4.74 16.20
N ALA A 39 -18.30 5.59 16.53
CA ALA A 39 -18.47 6.68 17.48
C ALA A 39 -19.53 7.70 17.00
N PHE A 40 -19.53 8.01 15.70
CA PHE A 40 -20.47 8.94 15.11
C PHE A 40 -21.90 8.38 15.08
N TYR A 41 -22.05 7.07 14.82
CA TYR A 41 -23.32 6.38 14.91
C TYR A 41 -23.86 6.31 16.35
N ALA A 42 -23.01 6.03 17.33
CA ALA A 42 -23.40 6.04 18.74
C ALA A 42 -23.88 7.43 19.18
N LEU A 43 -23.17 8.49 18.77
CA LEU A 43 -23.55 9.87 19.08
C LEU A 43 -24.89 10.27 18.43
N SER A 44 -25.11 9.90 17.17
CA SER A 44 -26.35 10.23 16.45
C SER A 44 -27.56 9.48 17.00
N ALA A 45 -27.38 8.24 17.45
CA ALA A 45 -28.41 7.48 18.16
C ALA A 45 -28.79 8.17 19.48
N HIS A 46 -27.81 8.62 20.27
CA HIS A 46 -28.05 9.36 21.51
C HIS A 46 -28.77 10.70 21.28
N GLN A 47 -28.52 11.36 20.16
CA GLN A 47 -29.16 12.64 19.81
C GLN A 47 -30.51 12.47 19.09
N GLY A 48 -30.94 11.23 18.81
CA GLY A 48 -32.22 10.96 18.14
C GLY A 48 -32.25 11.31 16.64
N VAL A 49 -31.08 11.49 16.01
CA VAL A 49 -30.96 11.84 14.59
C VAL A 49 -30.50 10.68 13.71
N ALA A 50 -30.27 9.50 14.29
CA ALA A 50 -29.83 8.30 13.56
C ALA A 50 -30.82 7.83 12.48
N ASP A 51 -32.11 8.16 12.63
CA ASP A 51 -33.16 7.84 11.67
C ASP A 51 -33.49 9.01 10.72
N ASP A 52 -32.82 10.16 10.87
CA ASP A 52 -32.98 11.26 9.94
C ASP A 52 -32.47 10.85 8.54
N PRO A 53 -33.31 10.95 7.49
CA PRO A 53 -32.92 10.53 6.15
C PRO A 53 -31.75 11.32 5.56
N GLY A 54 -31.62 12.60 5.90
CA GLY A 54 -30.51 13.45 5.46
C GLY A 54 -29.20 13.01 6.10
N PHE A 55 -29.23 12.77 7.41
CA PHE A 55 -28.09 12.23 8.16
C PHE A 55 -27.63 10.87 7.61
N ARG A 56 -28.56 9.93 7.39
CA ARG A 56 -28.25 8.61 6.82
C ARG A 56 -27.59 8.72 5.45
N ARG A 57 -28.09 9.61 4.58
CA ARG A 57 -27.52 9.83 3.25
C ARG A 57 -26.08 10.34 3.33
N GLU A 58 -25.79 11.34 4.17
CA GLU A 58 -24.43 11.87 4.29
C GLU A 58 -23.48 10.85 4.94
N LEU A 59 -23.93 10.10 5.94
CA LEU A 59 -23.13 9.03 6.55
C LEU A 59 -22.78 7.94 5.53
N GLN A 60 -23.74 7.54 4.70
CA GLN A 60 -23.51 6.61 3.60
C GLN A 60 -22.47 7.15 2.62
N ARG A 61 -22.63 8.42 2.19
CA ARG A 61 -21.69 9.06 1.26
C ARG A 61 -20.25 9.10 1.79
N VAL A 62 -20.07 9.44 3.06
CA VAL A 62 -18.73 9.45 3.70
C VAL A 62 -18.14 8.04 3.77
N SER A 63 -18.97 7.05 4.05
CA SER A 63 -18.55 5.63 4.08
C SER A 63 -18.11 5.15 2.70
N GLU A 64 -18.90 5.43 1.67
CA GLU A 64 -18.57 5.11 0.28
C GLU A 64 -17.26 5.76 -0.18
N THR A 65 -17.05 7.03 0.20
CA THR A 65 -15.81 7.76 -0.10
C THR A 65 -14.61 7.11 0.59
N SER A 66 -14.78 6.67 1.84
CA SER A 66 -13.73 6.01 2.60
C SER A 66 -13.37 4.65 1.99
N ASP A 67 -14.38 3.88 1.56
CA ASP A 67 -14.20 2.59 0.87
C ASP A 67 -13.52 2.76 -0.50
N GLU A 68 -13.85 3.82 -1.24
CA GLU A 68 -13.16 4.18 -2.47
C GLU A 68 -11.68 4.50 -2.21
N ASN A 69 -11.37 5.28 -1.18
CA ASN A 69 -10.00 5.62 -0.81
C ASN A 69 -9.20 4.37 -0.44
N ILE A 70 -9.76 3.46 0.36
CA ILE A 70 -9.12 2.18 0.72
C ILE A 70 -8.84 1.35 -0.54
N ARG A 71 -9.82 1.23 -1.45
CA ARG A 71 -9.63 0.49 -2.71
C ARG A 71 -8.56 1.13 -3.58
N ARG A 72 -8.51 2.45 -3.65
CA ARG A 72 -7.48 3.18 -4.41
C ARG A 72 -6.09 2.95 -3.82
N ALA A 73 -5.95 3.01 -2.50
CA ALA A 73 -4.69 2.75 -1.84
C ALA A 73 -4.24 1.28 -2.03
N GLY A 74 -5.17 0.32 -2.00
CA GLY A 74 -4.88 -1.07 -2.32
C GLY A 74 -4.35 -1.27 -3.74
N ARG A 75 -4.88 -0.56 -4.74
CA ARG A 75 -4.33 -0.58 -6.11
C ARG A 75 -2.92 -0.03 -6.18
N MET A 76 -2.64 1.06 -5.48
CA MET A 76 -1.29 1.64 -5.42
C MET A 76 -0.28 0.70 -4.76
N ILE A 77 -0.69 -0.07 -3.75
CA ILE A 77 0.16 -1.11 -3.14
C ILE A 77 0.46 -2.20 -4.17
N ALA A 78 -0.55 -2.69 -4.89
CA ALA A 78 -0.35 -3.69 -5.94
C ALA A 78 0.61 -3.20 -7.05
N GLU A 79 0.50 -1.93 -7.46
CA GLU A 79 1.44 -1.31 -8.41
C GLU A 79 2.89 -1.33 -7.85
N LEU A 80 3.08 -1.02 -6.57
CA LEU A 80 4.40 -1.09 -5.92
C LEU A 80 4.94 -2.53 -5.83
N GLU A 81 4.07 -3.52 -5.62
CA GLU A 81 4.44 -4.93 -5.62
C GLU A 81 4.89 -5.38 -7.02
N GLU A 82 4.17 -5.00 -8.06
CA GLU A 82 4.55 -5.26 -9.46
C GLU A 82 5.90 -4.62 -9.81
N GLU A 83 6.12 -3.37 -9.40
CA GLU A 83 7.41 -2.68 -9.55
C GLU A 83 8.54 -3.41 -8.83
N TYR A 84 8.29 -3.90 -7.61
CA TYR A 84 9.26 -4.66 -6.83
C TYR A 84 9.63 -6.00 -7.48
N GLU A 85 8.64 -6.69 -8.07
CA GLU A 85 8.89 -7.93 -8.81
C GLU A 85 9.70 -7.68 -10.08
N GLU A 86 9.38 -6.63 -10.84
CA GLU A 86 10.14 -6.27 -12.04
C GLU A 86 11.57 -5.88 -11.70
N LEU A 87 11.77 -5.13 -10.60
CA LEU A 87 13.10 -4.82 -10.09
C LEU A 87 13.90 -6.09 -9.81
N GLY A 88 13.29 -7.08 -9.17
CA GLY A 88 13.93 -8.37 -8.91
C GLY A 88 14.36 -9.10 -10.20
N ARG A 89 13.50 -9.10 -11.23
CA ARG A 89 13.82 -9.67 -12.54
C ARG A 89 14.95 -8.91 -13.23
N GLN A 90 14.97 -7.58 -13.13
CA GLN A 90 16.03 -6.76 -13.70
C GLN A 90 17.38 -7.07 -13.04
N HIS A 91 17.42 -7.13 -11.71
CA HIS A 91 18.64 -7.45 -10.97
C HIS A 91 19.23 -8.81 -11.34
N GLU A 92 18.37 -9.81 -11.58
CA GLU A 92 18.77 -11.14 -12.04
C GLU A 92 19.42 -11.08 -13.44
N ARG A 93 18.80 -10.35 -14.38
CA ARG A 93 19.36 -10.13 -15.72
C ARG A 93 20.72 -9.41 -15.69
N ASP A 94 20.86 -8.40 -14.83
CA ASP A 94 22.11 -7.66 -14.68
C ASP A 94 23.23 -8.55 -14.13
N ARG A 95 22.89 -9.42 -13.18
CA ARG A 95 23.83 -10.38 -12.59
C ARG A 95 24.29 -11.41 -13.63
N GLU A 96 23.38 -11.96 -14.43
CA GLU A 96 23.72 -12.88 -15.52
C GLU A 96 24.65 -12.22 -16.55
N THR A 97 24.33 -10.98 -16.93
CA THR A 97 25.15 -10.19 -17.86
C THR A 97 26.57 -10.01 -17.32
N CYS A 98 26.70 -9.60 -16.05
CA CYS A 98 28.00 -9.41 -15.41
C CYS A 98 28.82 -10.71 -15.35
N ILE A 99 28.18 -11.85 -15.04
CA ILE A 99 28.84 -13.17 -15.04
C ILE A 99 29.32 -13.55 -16.45
N GLN A 100 28.52 -13.29 -17.49
CA GLN A 100 28.92 -13.56 -18.87
C GLN A 100 30.11 -12.70 -19.30
N GLU A 101 30.11 -11.42 -18.98
CA GLU A 101 31.23 -10.51 -19.27
C GLU A 101 32.52 -10.95 -18.56
N GLU A 102 32.45 -11.34 -17.29
CA GLU A 102 33.62 -11.84 -16.55
C GLU A 102 34.17 -13.14 -17.15
N ARG A 103 33.30 -14.03 -17.65
CA ARG A 103 33.73 -15.26 -18.34
C ARG A 103 34.42 -14.98 -19.67
N GLN A 104 33.99 -13.97 -20.41
CA GLN A 104 34.60 -13.59 -21.69
C GLN A 104 35.95 -12.87 -21.54
N ARG A 105 36.20 -12.26 -20.37
CA ARG A 105 37.45 -11.54 -20.07
C ARG A 105 38.57 -12.44 -19.52
N ARG A 106 38.28 -13.70 -19.22
CA ARG A 106 39.25 -14.71 -18.75
C ARG A 106 39.67 -15.63 -19.88
#